data_AF-T1H0L3-F1
#
_entry.id   AF-T1H0L3-F1
#
_cell.length_a   1.000
_cell.length_b   1.000
_cell.length_c   1.000
_cell.angle_alpha   90.00
_cell.angle_beta   90.00
_cell.angle_gamma   90.00
#
_symmetry.space_group_name_H-M   'P 1'
#
loop_
_entity.id
_entity.type
_entity.pdbx_description
1 polymer ?
#
loop_
_entity_poly.entity_id
_entity_poly.type
_entity_poly.pdbx_seq_one_letter_code
_entity_poly.pdbx_strand_id
1 'polypeptide(L)'
;MLCFIPLQAFLGKKTSVLRLRTALRTDERVRMMNEIVQGIQVIKMYAWEYPFAKMVEYARRKEINAIRYVSYIRGIVLSFIMFLTRVSIFISLVGFVLLGSNLTAKQAFVVTAYYNILRITMTVQFPQSIAQLAETLVSFKRIQKFMSYDETKIAPRDNEHQATAENDVNESTKASFEYVYQP
;
A
#
# COMPACT_ATOMS: atom_id res chain seq x y z
N MET A 1 -27.00 7.52 8.79
CA MET A 1 -25.83 7.32 7.90
C MET A 1 -24.52 7.81 8.51
N LEU A 2 -24.37 9.11 8.81
CA LEU A 2 -23.12 9.70 9.32
C LEU A 2 -22.55 9.03 10.57
N CYS A 3 -23.39 8.64 11.53
CA CYS A 3 -22.93 8.01 12.78
C CYS A 3 -22.24 6.65 12.58
N PHE A 4 -22.45 5.99 11.43
CA PHE A 4 -21.83 4.71 11.11
C PHE A 4 -20.46 4.87 10.42
N ILE A 5 -20.11 6.06 9.94
CA ILE A 5 -18.82 6.33 9.28
C ILE A 5 -17.64 6.08 10.24
N PRO A 6 -17.64 6.56 11.51
CA PRO A 6 -16.55 6.27 12.45
C PRO A 6 -16.41 4.77 12.75
N LEU A 7 -17.54 4.06 12.90
CA LEU A 7 -17.56 2.62 13.13
C LEU A 7 -16.99 1.86 11.92
N GLN A 8 -17.38 2.25 10.71
CA GLN A 8 -16.85 1.67 9.47
C GLN A 8 -15.36 1.98 9.29
N ALA A 9 -14.91 3.19 9.62
CA ALA A 9 -13.50 3.56 9.60
C ALA A 9 -12.69 2.73 10.61
N PHE A 10 -13.22 2.50 11.81
CA PHE A 10 -12.59 1.65 12.82
C PHE A 10 -12.48 0.19 12.36
N LEU A 11 -13.57 -0.40 11.85
CA LEU A 11 -13.57 -1.76 11.29
C LEU A 11 -12.66 -1.88 10.06
N GLY A 12 -12.60 -0.83 9.24
CA GLY A 12 -11.69 -0.72 8.11
C GLY A 12 -10.22 -0.73 8.55
N LYS A 13 -9.86 0.05 9.57
CA LYS A 13 -8.51 0.03 10.18
C LYS A 13 -8.16 -1.36 10.70
N LYS A 14 -9.06 -2.01 11.44
CA LYS A 14 -8.85 -3.40 11.92
C LYS A 14 -8.65 -4.37 10.76
N THR A 15 -9.44 -4.24 9.70
CA THR A 15 -9.29 -5.05 8.48
C THR A 15 -7.93 -4.86 7.83
N SER A 16 -7.43 -3.61 7.75
CA SER A 16 -6.11 -3.30 7.21
C SER A 16 -4.99 -3.96 8.03
N VAL A 17 -5.04 -3.85 9.37
CA VAL A 17 -4.06 -4.50 10.26
C VAL A 17 -4.07 -6.02 10.10
N LEU A 18 -5.24 -6.64 9.99
CA LEU A 18 -5.33 -8.08 9.79
C LEU A 18 -4.85 -8.50 8.41
N ARG A 19 -5.09 -7.71 7.35
CA ARG A 19 -4.53 -7.97 6.01
C ARG A 19 -3.00 -7.96 6.03
N LEU A 20 -2.39 -6.99 6.73
CA LEU A 20 -0.94 -6.96 6.91
C LEU A 20 -0.44 -8.22 7.62
N ARG A 21 -1.11 -8.64 8.70
CA ARG A 21 -0.77 -9.89 9.40
C ARG A 21 -0.88 -11.12 8.49
N THR A 22 -1.90 -11.17 7.64
CA THR A 22 -2.04 -12.25 6.64
C THR A 22 -0.88 -12.23 5.66
N ALA A 23 -0.53 -11.06 5.10
CA ALA A 23 0.60 -10.93 4.18
C ALA A 23 1.91 -11.42 4.80
N LEU A 24 2.22 -10.99 6.03
CA LEU A 24 3.43 -11.44 6.74
C LEU A 24 3.47 -12.97 6.96
N ARG A 25 2.33 -13.61 7.23
CA ARG A 25 2.24 -15.07 7.37
C ARG A 25 2.41 -15.79 6.04
N THR A 26 1.84 -15.24 4.96
CA THR A 26 2.05 -15.76 3.61
C THR A 26 3.52 -15.66 3.23
N ASP A 27 4.19 -14.53 3.49
CA ASP A 27 5.61 -14.33 3.21
C ASP A 27 6.49 -15.32 4.00
N GLU A 28 6.21 -15.52 5.29
CA GLU A 28 6.89 -16.51 6.15
C GLU A 28 6.79 -17.93 5.55
N ARG A 29 5.58 -18.34 5.13
CA ARG A 29 5.37 -19.65 4.50
C ARG A 29 6.10 -19.76 3.17
N VAL A 30 6.04 -18.74 2.32
CA VAL A 30 6.73 -18.74 1.02
C VAL A 30 8.23 -18.82 1.21
N ARG A 31 8.79 -18.09 2.18
CA ARG A 31 10.22 -18.16 2.52
C ARG A 31 10.62 -19.55 2.99
N MET A 32 9.86 -20.15 3.91
CA MET A 32 10.09 -21.52 4.39
C MET A 32 10.04 -22.54 3.24
N MET A 33 9.05 -22.43 2.35
CA MET A 33 8.96 -23.29 1.17
C MET A 33 10.19 -23.13 0.25
N ASN A 34 10.68 -21.91 0.08
CA ASN A 34 11.89 -21.65 -0.71
C ASN A 34 13.13 -22.31 -0.08
N GLU A 35 13.31 -22.19 1.24
CA GLU A 35 14.40 -22.84 1.98
C GLU A 35 14.34 -24.39 1.84
N ILE A 36 13.14 -24.97 1.91
CA ILE A 36 12.93 -26.42 1.74
C ILE A 36 13.31 -26.88 0.32
N VAL A 37 12.92 -26.12 -0.70
CA VAL A 37 13.23 -26.44 -2.10
C VAL A 37 14.74 -26.38 -2.35
N GLN A 38 15.43 -25.40 -1.78
CA GLN A 38 16.90 -25.31 -1.88
C GLN A 38 17.60 -26.48 -1.19
N GLY A 39 17.04 -27.01 -0.08
CA GLY A 39 17.60 -28.14 0.68
C GLY A 39 17.08 -29.53 0.30
N ILE A 40 16.33 -29.69 -0.78
CA ILE A 40 15.52 -30.90 -1.04
C ILE A 40 16.33 -32.19 -1.15
N GLN A 41 17.57 -32.12 -1.66
CA GLN A 41 18.44 -33.29 -1.80
C GLN A 41 18.80 -33.92 -0.45
N VAL A 42 19.15 -33.08 0.54
CA VAL A 42 19.47 -33.51 1.91
C VAL A 42 18.24 -34.09 2.60
N ILE A 43 17.09 -33.44 2.43
CA ILE A 43 15.82 -33.90 3.01
C ILE A 43 15.48 -35.31 2.54
N LYS A 44 15.61 -35.58 1.23
CA LYS A 44 15.37 -36.91 0.66
C LYS A 44 16.42 -37.94 1.09
N MET A 45 17.69 -37.54 1.18
CA MET A 45 18.77 -38.44 1.60
C MET A 45 18.55 -38.98 3.03
N TYR A 46 17.96 -38.16 3.91
CA TYR A 46 17.67 -38.54 5.30
C TYR A 46 16.20 -38.93 5.56
N ALA A 47 15.36 -39.05 4.52
CA ALA A 47 13.92 -39.34 4.63
C ALA A 47 13.18 -38.38 5.60
N TRP A 48 13.57 -37.10 5.61
CA TRP A 48 12.98 -36.06 6.46
C TRP A 48 11.71 -35.43 5.85
N GLU A 49 11.10 -36.00 4.82
CA GLU A 49 9.91 -35.41 4.19
C GLU A 49 8.74 -35.17 5.17
N TYR A 50 8.47 -36.11 6.06
CA TYR A 50 7.35 -36.03 6.99
C TYR A 50 7.46 -34.89 8.01
N PRO A 51 8.58 -34.71 8.75
CA PRO A 51 8.73 -33.58 9.66
C PRO A 51 8.68 -32.22 8.94
N PHE A 52 9.27 -32.09 7.75
CA PHE A 52 9.18 -30.85 6.96
C PHE A 52 7.76 -30.58 6.45
N ALA A 53 7.02 -31.61 6.02
CA ALA A 53 5.61 -31.48 5.64
C ALA A 53 4.76 -30.97 6.82
N LYS A 54 4.99 -31.49 8.03
CA LYS A 54 4.29 -31.04 9.24
C LYS A 54 4.62 -29.58 9.60
N MET A 55 5.86 -29.15 9.37
CA MET A 55 6.27 -27.75 9.56
C MET A 55 5.53 -26.80 8.61
N VAL A 56 5.44 -27.16 7.33
CA VAL A 56 4.68 -26.39 6.32
C VAL A 56 3.18 -26.37 6.64
N GLU A 57 2.61 -27.51 7.07
CA GLU A 57 1.19 -27.57 7.46
C GLU A 57 0.90 -26.63 8.64
N TYR A 58 1.79 -26.58 9.64
CA TYR A 58 1.66 -25.67 10.77
C TYR A 58 1.72 -24.20 10.34
N ALA A 59 2.64 -23.82 9.45
CA ALA A 59 2.71 -22.49 8.87
C ALA A 59 1.42 -22.14 8.09
N ARG A 60 0.96 -23.06 7.25
CA ARG A 60 -0.30 -22.91 6.48
C ARG A 60 -1.52 -22.76 7.39
N ARG A 61 -1.58 -23.49 8.51
CA ARG A 61 -2.67 -23.37 9.49
C ARG A 61 -2.72 -21.99 10.13
N LYS A 62 -1.57 -21.39 10.44
CA LYS A 62 -1.48 -20.01 10.95
C LYS A 62 -1.97 -18.99 9.91
N GLU A 63 -1.55 -19.15 8.66
CA GLU A 63 -2.00 -18.31 7.53
C GLU A 63 -3.53 -18.40 7.35
N ILE A 64 -4.08 -19.62 7.27
CA ILE A 64 -5.53 -19.85 7.11
C ILE A 64 -6.31 -19.25 8.27
N ASN A 65 -5.82 -19.36 9.51
CA ASN A 65 -6.48 -18.74 10.66
C ASN A 65 -6.53 -17.21 10.51
N ALA A 66 -5.43 -16.57 10.10
CA ALA A 66 -5.41 -15.13 9.85
C ALA A 66 -6.39 -14.72 8.73
N ILE A 67 -6.39 -15.47 7.62
CA ILE A 67 -7.35 -15.28 6.50
C ILE A 67 -8.79 -15.41 6.99
N ARG A 68 -9.09 -16.40 7.83
CA ARG A 68 -10.43 -16.63 8.37
C ARG A 68 -10.91 -15.44 9.19
N TYR A 69 -10.08 -14.87 10.06
CA TYR A 69 -10.42 -13.67 10.81
C TYR A 69 -10.68 -12.46 9.89
N VAL A 70 -9.87 -12.27 8.84
CA VAL A 70 -10.11 -11.22 7.83
C VAL A 70 -11.47 -11.42 7.16
N SER A 71 -11.79 -12.66 6.76
CA SER A 71 -13.05 -13.00 6.09
C SER A 71 -14.25 -12.76 6.99
N TYR A 72 -14.18 -13.08 8.28
CA TYR A 72 -15.26 -12.77 9.23
C TYR A 72 -15.51 -11.27 9.36
N ILE A 73 -14.46 -10.47 9.57
CA ILE A 73 -14.62 -9.01 9.64
C ILE A 73 -15.20 -8.47 8.33
N ARG A 74 -14.72 -8.96 7.18
CA ARG A 74 -15.24 -8.56 5.87
C ARG A 74 -16.74 -8.89 5.72
N GLY A 75 -17.17 -10.07 6.15
CA GLY A 75 -18.57 -10.48 6.15
C GLY A 75 -19.44 -9.58 7.04
N ILE A 76 -18.95 -9.25 8.24
CA ILE A 76 -19.63 -8.33 9.17
C ILE A 76 -19.78 -6.95 8.53
N VAL A 77 -18.71 -6.39 7.97
CA VAL A 77 -18.73 -5.08 7.29
C VAL A 77 -19.74 -5.07 6.14
N LEU A 78 -19.72 -6.09 5.27
CA LEU A 78 -20.66 -6.18 4.16
C LEU A 78 -22.12 -6.28 4.62
N SER A 79 -22.36 -7.04 5.70
CA SER A 79 -23.69 -7.15 6.31
C SER A 79 -24.17 -5.80 6.83
N PHE A 80 -23.33 -5.07 7.56
CA PHE A 80 -23.65 -3.72 8.03
C PHE A 80 -24.00 -2.77 6.89
N ILE A 81 -23.28 -2.82 5.76
CA ILE A 81 -23.59 -1.99 4.59
C ILE A 81 -25.02 -2.25 4.08
N MET A 82 -25.44 -3.51 4.00
CA MET A 82 -26.78 -3.88 3.53
C MET A 82 -27.89 -3.47 4.51
N PHE A 83 -27.69 -3.69 5.81
CA PHE A 83 -28.70 -3.36 6.83
C PHE A 83 -28.80 -1.85 7.08
N LEU A 84 -27.68 -1.14 7.07
CA LEU A 84 -27.63 0.29 7.38
C LEU A 84 -28.52 1.13 6.44
N THR A 85 -28.52 0.80 5.13
CA THR A 85 -29.37 1.47 4.15
C THR A 85 -30.85 1.31 4.47
N ARG A 86 -31.27 0.08 4.78
CA ARG A 86 -32.66 -0.23 5.09
C ARG A 86 -33.12 0.46 6.38
N VAL A 87 -32.28 0.41 7.41
CA VAL A 87 -32.56 1.08 8.70
C VAL A 87 -32.63 2.60 8.53
N SER A 88 -31.74 3.22 7.75
CA SER A 88 -31.79 4.67 7.54
C SER A 88 -33.02 5.11 6.76
N ILE A 89 -33.44 4.35 5.74
CA ILE A 89 -34.70 4.61 5.03
C ILE A 89 -35.87 4.50 5.99
N PHE A 90 -35.93 3.44 6.79
CA PHE A 90 -36.99 3.23 7.78
C PHE A 90 -37.08 4.39 8.77
N ILE A 91 -35.96 4.79 9.39
CA ILE A 91 -35.92 5.93 10.32
C ILE A 91 -36.35 7.23 9.63
N SER A 92 -35.95 7.44 8.37
CA SER A 92 -36.34 8.63 7.61
C SER A 92 -37.85 8.69 7.35
N LEU A 93 -38.47 7.54 7.03
CA LEU A 93 -39.92 7.45 6.81
C LEU A 93 -40.68 7.62 8.13
N VAL A 94 -40.23 6.99 9.21
CA VAL A 94 -40.83 7.15 10.55
C VAL A 94 -40.74 8.60 11.03
N GLY A 95 -39.59 9.26 10.86
CA GLY A 95 -39.42 10.67 11.19
C GLY A 95 -40.37 11.58 10.39
N PHE A 96 -40.61 11.24 9.12
CA PHE A 96 -41.55 11.96 8.27
C PHE A 96 -43.01 11.83 8.75
N VAL A 97 -43.41 10.66 9.26
CA VAL A 97 -44.74 10.48 9.88
C VAL A 97 -44.84 11.25 11.20
N LEU A 98 -43.81 11.19 12.04
CA LEU A 98 -43.79 11.85 13.34
C LEU A 98 -43.88 13.38 13.25
N LEU A 99 -43.41 13.97 12.14
CA LEU A 99 -43.53 15.39 11.87
C LEU A 99 -44.94 15.85 11.47
N GLY A 100 -45.92 14.93 11.45
CA GLY A 100 -47.32 15.22 11.11
C GLY A 100 -47.60 15.29 9.61
N SER A 101 -46.63 14.94 8.75
CA SER A 101 -46.81 14.92 7.31
C SER A 101 -47.46 13.61 6.82
N ASN A 102 -48.42 13.72 5.91
CA ASN A 102 -49.08 12.57 5.28
C ASN A 102 -48.10 11.83 4.37
N LEU A 103 -47.67 10.64 4.80
CA LEU A 103 -46.71 9.83 4.06
C LEU A 103 -47.38 9.22 2.82
N THR A 104 -47.12 9.84 1.67
CA THR A 104 -47.66 9.37 0.39
C THR A 104 -46.68 8.40 -0.26
N ALA A 105 -47.18 7.37 -0.97
CA ALA A 105 -46.34 6.39 -1.67
C ALA A 105 -45.28 7.04 -2.57
N LYS A 106 -45.64 8.13 -3.27
CA LYS A 106 -44.71 8.94 -4.08
C LYS A 106 -43.48 9.38 -3.30
N GLN A 107 -43.65 9.92 -2.09
CA GLN A 107 -42.55 10.40 -1.26
C GLN A 107 -41.68 9.24 -0.76
N ALA A 108 -42.29 8.14 -0.35
CA ALA A 108 -41.56 6.95 0.10
C ALA A 108 -40.67 6.35 -1.00
N PHE A 109 -41.19 6.27 -2.23
CA PHE A 109 -40.43 5.81 -3.39
C PHE A 109 -39.26 6.75 -3.72
N VAL A 110 -39.49 8.07 -3.70
CA VAL A 110 -38.45 9.07 -3.96
C VAL A 110 -37.33 8.99 -2.92
N VAL A 111 -37.67 8.98 -1.62
CA VAL A 111 -36.68 8.85 -0.53
C VAL A 111 -35.86 7.57 -0.69
N THR A 112 -36.52 6.44 -0.96
CA THR A 112 -35.84 5.16 -1.17
C THR A 112 -34.87 5.21 -2.36
N ALA A 113 -35.27 5.82 -3.48
CA ALA A 113 -34.43 5.96 -4.66
C ALA A 113 -33.17 6.80 -4.37
N TYR A 114 -33.33 7.96 -3.70
CA TYR A 114 -32.19 8.80 -3.31
C TYR A 114 -31.24 8.09 -2.36
N TYR A 115 -31.75 7.37 -1.35
CA TYR A 115 -30.91 6.61 -0.42
C TYR A 115 -30.13 5.49 -1.14
N ASN A 116 -30.71 4.83 -2.15
CA ASN A 116 -30.02 3.81 -2.93
C ASN A 116 -28.84 4.39 -3.73
N ILE A 117 -29.02 5.59 -4.32
CA ILE A 117 -27.93 6.29 -5.03
C ILE A 117 -26.84 6.72 -4.04
N LEU A 118 -27.23 7.37 -2.93
CA LEU A 118 -26.30 7.88 -1.94
C LEU A 118 -25.54 6.80 -1.17
N ARG A 119 -26.09 5.57 -1.09
CA ARG A 119 -25.51 4.46 -0.34
C ARG A 119 -24.04 4.24 -0.69
N ILE A 120 -23.73 4.09 -1.98
CA ILE A 120 -22.37 3.73 -2.42
C ILE A 120 -21.40 4.88 -2.12
N THR A 121 -21.82 6.11 -2.43
CA THR A 121 -20.99 7.31 -2.24
C THR A 121 -20.68 7.55 -0.77
N MET A 122 -21.68 7.48 0.11
CA MET A 122 -21.48 7.75 1.53
C MET A 122 -20.82 6.59 2.30
N THR A 123 -21.10 5.35 1.91
CA THR A 123 -20.66 4.18 2.70
C THR A 123 -19.28 3.66 2.28
N VAL A 124 -18.93 3.80 1.00
CA VAL A 124 -17.70 3.19 0.46
C VAL A 124 -16.74 4.27 -0.02
N GLN A 125 -17.19 5.13 -0.93
CA GLN A 125 -16.29 6.08 -1.59
C GLN A 125 -15.81 7.16 -0.63
N PHE A 126 -16.68 7.73 0.20
CA PHE A 126 -16.30 8.80 1.13
C PHE A 126 -15.21 8.37 2.15
N PRO A 127 -15.34 7.25 2.89
CA PRO A 127 -14.28 6.79 3.77
C PRO A 127 -12.98 6.42 3.02
N GLN A 128 -13.10 5.83 1.83
CA GLN A 128 -11.96 5.47 1.00
C GLN A 128 -11.20 6.71 0.51
N SER A 129 -11.91 7.75 0.07
CA SER A 129 -11.30 9.01 -0.36
C SER A 129 -10.55 9.69 0.77
N ILE A 130 -11.06 9.67 2.01
CA ILE A 130 -10.34 10.22 3.17
C ILE A 130 -9.02 9.48 3.39
N ALA A 131 -9.04 8.14 3.32
CA ALA A 131 -7.82 7.33 3.46
C ALA A 131 -6.83 7.61 2.32
N GLN A 132 -7.29 7.67 1.08
CA GLN A 132 -6.45 7.96 -0.09
C GLN A 132 -5.86 9.37 -0.04
N LEU A 133 -6.62 10.36 0.40
CA LEU A 133 -6.10 11.72 0.61
C LEU A 133 -5.01 11.73 1.67
N ALA A 134 -5.20 11.02 2.79
CA ALA A 134 -4.17 10.90 3.82
C ALA A 134 -2.87 10.26 3.28
N GLU A 135 -2.98 9.18 2.50
CA GLU A 135 -1.83 8.53 1.83
C GLU A 135 -1.17 9.45 0.81
N THR A 136 -1.96 10.20 0.04
CA THR A 136 -1.48 11.17 -0.95
C THR A 136 -0.71 12.30 -0.28
N LEU A 137 -1.20 12.84 0.84
CA LEU A 137 -0.52 13.88 1.61
C LEU A 137 0.82 13.40 2.17
N VAL A 138 0.89 12.17 2.68
CA VAL A 138 2.16 11.57 3.14
C VAL A 138 3.12 11.41 1.96
N SER A 139 2.63 10.98 0.81
CA SER A 139 3.43 10.84 -0.41
C SER A 139 3.98 12.19 -0.88
N PHE A 140 3.15 13.25 -0.91
CA PHE A 140 3.61 14.59 -1.24
C PHE A 140 4.67 15.11 -0.27
N LYS A 141 4.52 14.88 1.04
CA LYS A 141 5.55 15.26 2.02
C LYS A 141 6.90 14.57 1.77
N ARG A 142 6.88 13.31 1.32
CA ARG A 142 8.13 12.58 0.97
C ARG A 142 8.79 13.18 -0.26
N ILE A 143 8.01 13.51 -1.30
CA ILE A 143 8.51 14.15 -2.51
C ILE A 143 9.08 15.53 -2.19
N GLN A 144 8.35 16.33 -1.40
CA GLN A 144 8.82 17.63 -0.93
C GLN A 144 10.14 17.51 -0.17
N LYS A 145 10.25 16.54 0.75
CA LYS A 145 11.50 16.27 1.47
C LYS A 145 12.64 15.89 0.54
N PHE A 146 12.36 15.11 -0.51
CA PHE A 146 13.35 14.72 -1.50
C PHE A 146 13.87 15.92 -2.30
N MET A 147 12.96 16.79 -2.77
CA MET A 147 13.34 18.00 -3.51
C MET A 147 14.03 19.06 -2.64
N SER A 148 13.89 18.99 -1.32
CA SER A 148 14.56 19.89 -0.37
C SER A 148 15.92 19.37 0.13
N TYR A 149 16.43 18.25 -0.39
CA TYR A 149 17.80 17.85 -0.09
C TYR A 149 18.78 18.79 -0.77
N ASP A 150 19.84 19.17 -0.05
CA ASP A 150 20.94 19.95 -0.62
C ASP A 150 21.56 19.17 -1.78
N GLU A 151 21.85 19.87 -2.88
CA GLU A 151 22.57 19.29 -4.00
C GLU A 151 23.96 18.84 -3.52
N THR A 152 24.31 17.58 -3.79
CA THR A 152 25.65 17.06 -3.50
C THR A 152 26.67 17.98 -4.16
N LYS A 153 27.54 18.59 -3.36
CA LYS A 153 28.70 19.33 -3.87
C LYS A 153 29.61 18.34 -4.59
N ILE A 154 29.40 18.18 -5.89
CA ILE A 154 30.37 17.55 -6.77
C ILE A 154 31.59 18.46 -6.68
N ALA A 155 32.69 17.95 -6.15
CA ALA A 155 33.97 18.67 -6.20
C ALA A 155 34.16 19.15 -7.64
N PRO A 156 34.58 20.42 -7.85
CA PRO A 156 34.81 20.91 -9.20
C PRO A 156 35.67 19.87 -9.90
N ARG A 157 35.16 19.34 -11.02
CA ARG A 157 35.92 18.44 -11.86
C ARG A 157 37.12 19.26 -12.30
N ASP A 158 38.27 19.00 -11.70
CA ASP A 158 39.49 19.74 -11.96
C ASP A 158 39.71 19.76 -13.47
N ASN A 159 39.52 20.93 -14.07
CA ASN A 159 39.99 21.23 -15.42
C ASN A 159 41.53 21.34 -15.43
N GLU A 160 42.24 20.64 -14.54
CA GLU A 160 43.70 20.58 -14.51
C GLU A 160 44.23 19.51 -15.47
N HIS A 161 43.40 18.58 -15.94
CA HIS A 161 43.83 17.57 -16.92
C HIS A 161 43.87 18.07 -18.38
N GLN A 162 43.39 19.30 -18.67
CA GLN A 162 43.58 19.92 -19.99
C GLN A 162 44.79 20.87 -20.02
N ALA A 163 45.08 21.59 -18.93
CA ALA A 163 46.25 22.47 -18.88
C ALA A 163 47.59 21.72 -18.78
N THR A 164 47.61 20.54 -18.14
CA THR A 164 48.84 19.75 -18.00
C THR A 164 49.22 19.08 -19.32
N ALA A 165 48.25 18.63 -20.12
CA ALA A 165 48.49 18.02 -21.42
C ALA A 165 48.97 19.02 -22.48
N GLU A 166 48.51 20.28 -22.46
CA GLU A 166 49.01 21.32 -23.37
C GLU A 166 50.43 21.79 -23.03
N ASN A 167 50.78 21.82 -21.74
CA ASN A 167 52.13 22.20 -21.30
C ASN A 167 53.17 21.09 -21.58
N ASP A 168 52.84 19.81 -21.33
CA ASP A 168 53.74 18.69 -21.63
C ASP A 168 53.99 18.52 -23.15
N VAL A 169 52.97 18.79 -23.99
CA VAL A 169 53.14 18.77 -25.46
C VAL A 169 54.01 19.93 -25.94
N ASN A 170 53.86 21.14 -25.38
CA ASN A 170 54.69 22.29 -25.75
C ASN A 170 56.15 22.15 -25.27
N GLU A 171 56.39 21.54 -24.11
CA GLU A 171 57.73 21.31 -23.58
C GLU A 171 58.46 20.19 -24.34
N SER A 172 57.75 19.12 -24.73
CA SER A 172 58.32 18.06 -25.59
C SER A 172 58.58 18.54 -27.03
N THR A 173 57.77 19.46 -27.56
CA THR A 173 57.98 20.06 -28.88
C THR A 173 59.14 21.04 -28.88
N LYS A 174 59.34 21.83 -27.81
CA LYS A 174 60.53 22.69 -27.64
C LYS A 174 61.82 21.89 -27.49
N ALA A 175 61.82 20.84 -26.67
CA ALA A 175 62.99 19.97 -26.47
C ALA A 175 63.40 19.23 -27.77
N SER A 176 62.43 18.88 -28.62
CA SER A 176 62.69 18.26 -29.92
C SER A 176 63.26 19.24 -30.96
N PHE A 177 62.92 20.54 -30.86
CA PHE A 177 63.44 21.57 -31.77
C PHE A 177 64.86 22.02 -31.40
N GLU A 178 65.20 21.99 -30.10
CA GLU A 178 66.52 22.40 -29.59
C GLU A 178 67.62 21.38 -29.89
N TYR A 179 67.26 20.11 -30.14
CA TYR A 179 68.20 19.06 -30.58
C TYR A 179 68.53 19.07 -32.08
N VAL A 180 67.80 19.81 -32.91
CA VAL A 180 67.98 19.82 -34.38
C VAL A 180 68.82 21.00 -34.87
N TYR A 181 69.07 22.01 -34.03
CA TYR A 181 69.92 23.16 -34.35
C TYR A 181 70.92 23.47 -33.22
N GLN A 182 71.90 22.59 -33.04
CA GLN A 182 73.22 22.98 -32.53
C GLN A 182 74.26 22.65 -33.62
N PRO A 183 75.17 23.58 -33.94
CA PRO A 183 76.07 23.49 -35.10
C PRO A 183 77.08 22.34 -35.01
#